data_AF-A0A7R9HYR6-F1
#
_entry.id   AF-A0A7R9HYR6-F1
#
_cell.length_a   1.000
_cell.length_b   1.000
_cell.length_c   1.000
_cell.angle_alpha   90.00
_cell.angle_beta   90.00
_cell.angle_gamma   90.00
#
_symmetry.space_group_name_H-M   'P 1'
#
loop_
_entity.id
_entity.type
_entity.pdbx_description
1 polymer ?
#
loop_
_entity_poly.entity_id
_entity_poly.type
_entity_poly.pdbx_seq_one_letter_code
_entity_poly.pdbx_strand_id
1 'polypeptide(L)'
;MLCRLGAAFSTISSSVPTPPCVRGLSVGRRRSGNEKDFLRVLNDGNSSIGKGEALGVSTLYIVLTSLLAYVARKLAHKFINEPFVRALFLEGIASAELCGTCFELIIVADNFGISTYAVYLFCLTIWWSQNWGDATACPYTHLEDVVQGKASLRVAALKIWAELTGGILIYRYVQLLWSLELVETHEGRAFGECSTDLQIPVPFGALVEGIATCLCRVASKALSDLEPRFGTAIDSFIGTALVVAAFNYSGGYFNPVLATSLKYGCHGNTIIEHIVVYWIGACCGAIASVFVYELPVVQDLVFSNRIKRD
;
A
#
# COMPACT_ATOMS: atom_id res chain seq x y z
N MET A 1 5.13 4.76 -0.08
CA MET A 1 4.03 5.69 0.29
C MET A 1 3.75 5.58 1.77
N LEU A 2 3.15 4.47 2.23
CA LEU A 2 2.71 4.23 3.62
C LEU A 2 3.61 4.81 4.73
N CYS A 3 4.95 4.73 4.64
CA CYS A 3 5.83 5.41 5.61
C CYS A 3 6.98 6.26 5.05
N ARG A 4 7.15 6.43 3.73
CA ARG A 4 8.39 6.99 3.15
C ARG A 4 8.42 8.50 2.85
N LEU A 5 7.30 9.21 2.92
CA LEU A 5 7.17 10.54 2.30
C LEU A 5 7.64 11.69 3.21
N GLY A 6 8.90 11.55 3.63
CA GLY A 6 9.73 12.56 4.30
C GLY A 6 11.24 12.28 4.12
N ALA A 7 11.61 11.45 3.14
CA ALA A 7 12.96 10.95 2.88
C ALA A 7 13.33 11.10 1.39
N ALA A 8 14.55 11.52 1.09
CA ALA A 8 14.86 12.25 -0.14
C ALA A 8 15.24 11.43 -1.41
N PHE A 9 15.24 12.20 -2.51
CA PHE A 9 15.74 12.09 -3.88
C PHE A 9 16.87 11.08 -4.28
N SER A 10 16.85 10.74 -5.59
CA SER A 10 18.00 10.54 -6.53
C SER A 10 18.36 9.14 -7.14
N THR A 11 18.14 9.01 -8.46
CA THR A 11 18.91 8.31 -9.54
C THR A 11 19.29 6.79 -9.56
N ILE A 12 18.39 5.96 -10.14
CA ILE A 12 18.48 5.16 -11.42
C ILE A 12 19.68 4.20 -11.75
N SER A 13 19.34 2.99 -12.26
CA SER A 13 20.14 1.94 -12.99
C SER A 13 21.19 1.11 -12.20
N SER A 14 21.48 -0.18 -12.46
CA SER A 14 20.90 -1.32 -13.26
C SER A 14 21.53 -2.65 -12.71
N SER A 15 21.43 -3.91 -13.20
CA SER A 15 20.85 -4.63 -14.37
C SER A 15 20.77 -6.17 -14.07
N VAL A 16 20.32 -7.05 -15.00
CA VAL A 16 19.98 -8.50 -14.79
C VAL A 16 20.59 -9.41 -15.90
N PRO A 17 21.09 -10.66 -15.63
CA PRO A 17 20.44 -11.92 -16.08
C PRO A 17 20.68 -13.20 -15.21
N THR A 18 20.34 -14.39 -15.72
CA THR A 18 19.90 -15.60 -14.93
C THR A 18 20.71 -16.94 -15.10
N PRO A 19 20.14 -18.16 -15.33
CA PRO A 19 20.31 -19.37 -14.46
C PRO A 19 21.09 -20.54 -15.15
N PRO A 20 21.13 -21.83 -14.67
CA PRO A 20 20.04 -22.82 -14.95
C PRO A 20 19.93 -24.13 -14.08
N CYS A 21 18.91 -24.97 -14.37
CA CYS A 21 18.84 -26.47 -14.27
C CYS A 21 18.95 -27.23 -12.90
N VAL A 22 18.54 -28.51 -12.74
CA VAL A 22 17.38 -29.37 -13.15
C VAL A 22 17.67 -30.87 -12.84
N ARG A 23 16.74 -31.63 -12.22
CA ARG A 23 16.47 -33.12 -12.23
C ARG A 23 15.66 -33.52 -10.97
N GLY A 24 14.91 -34.64 -10.91
CA GLY A 24 14.70 -35.78 -11.83
C GLY A 24 13.39 -36.56 -11.56
N LEU A 25 13.20 -37.77 -12.13
CA LEU A 25 11.89 -38.45 -12.28
C LEU A 25 11.66 -39.73 -11.43
N SER A 26 10.39 -40.01 -11.12
CA SER A 26 9.68 -41.31 -11.21
C SER A 26 8.15 -41.04 -11.17
N VAL A 27 7.22 -41.59 -11.96
CA VAL A 27 6.95 -42.95 -12.50
C VAL A 27 6.56 -43.96 -11.41
N GLY A 28 5.32 -44.49 -11.32
CA GLY A 28 4.07 -44.20 -12.06
C GLY A 28 3.08 -45.38 -12.02
N ARG A 29 1.80 -45.19 -12.39
CA ARG A 29 0.84 -46.28 -12.70
C ARG A 29 -0.33 -45.79 -13.57
N ARG A 30 -0.79 -46.61 -14.53
CA ARG A 30 -1.96 -46.32 -15.41
C ARG A 30 -3.09 -47.33 -15.19
N ARG A 31 -4.32 -46.83 -15.04
CA ARG A 31 -5.54 -47.26 -15.78
C ARG A 31 -6.69 -46.28 -15.47
N SER A 32 -7.55 -46.03 -16.46
CA SER A 32 -8.71 -45.12 -16.37
C SER A 32 -8.44 -43.63 -16.06
N GLY A 33 -7.24 -43.13 -16.38
CA GLY A 33 -6.89 -41.70 -16.22
C GLY A 33 -7.21 -40.84 -17.44
N ASN A 34 -6.73 -41.24 -18.64
CA ASN A 34 -6.57 -40.40 -19.83
C ASN A 34 -7.69 -39.37 -20.11
N GLU A 35 -8.96 -39.75 -20.12
CA GLU A 35 -10.04 -38.79 -20.45
C GLU A 35 -10.27 -37.76 -19.33
N LYS A 36 -10.32 -38.21 -18.07
CA LYS A 36 -10.49 -37.32 -16.91
C LYS A 36 -9.25 -36.46 -16.66
N ASP A 37 -8.06 -37.00 -16.91
CA ASP A 37 -6.81 -36.27 -16.74
C ASP A 37 -6.52 -35.33 -17.93
N PHE A 38 -6.99 -35.65 -19.15
CA PHE A 38 -6.99 -34.72 -20.28
C PHE A 38 -8.02 -33.60 -20.10
N LEU A 39 -9.24 -33.91 -19.66
CA LEU A 39 -10.24 -32.90 -19.31
C LEU A 39 -9.78 -32.02 -18.14
N ARG A 40 -9.08 -32.57 -17.14
CA ARG A 40 -8.39 -31.78 -16.11
C ARG A 40 -7.31 -30.88 -16.72
N VAL A 41 -6.36 -31.40 -17.48
CA VAL A 41 -5.30 -30.58 -18.10
C VAL A 41 -5.87 -29.49 -19.03
N LEU A 42 -6.97 -29.75 -19.74
CA LEU A 42 -7.69 -28.74 -20.50
C LEU A 42 -8.38 -27.71 -19.61
N ASN A 43 -9.04 -28.13 -18.53
CA ASN A 43 -9.74 -27.24 -17.61
C ASN A 43 -8.79 -26.41 -16.73
N ASP A 44 -7.67 -27.01 -16.29
CA ASP A 44 -6.57 -26.36 -15.59
C ASP A 44 -5.84 -25.38 -16.53
N GLY A 45 -5.67 -25.74 -17.80
CA GLY A 45 -5.16 -24.85 -18.85
C GLY A 45 -6.10 -23.67 -19.11
N ASN A 46 -7.39 -23.92 -19.31
CA ASN A 46 -8.40 -22.89 -19.54
C ASN A 46 -8.58 -21.97 -18.32
N SER A 47 -8.57 -22.54 -17.10
CA SER A 47 -8.56 -21.77 -15.85
C SER A 47 -7.27 -20.95 -15.70
N SER A 48 -6.12 -21.46 -16.12
CA SER A 48 -4.86 -20.71 -16.10
C SER A 48 -4.83 -19.56 -17.12
N ILE A 49 -5.46 -19.74 -18.29
CA ILE A 49 -5.63 -18.69 -19.31
C ILE A 49 -6.56 -17.59 -18.76
N GLY A 50 -7.77 -17.95 -18.31
CA GLY A 50 -8.72 -16.98 -17.74
C GLY A 50 -8.17 -16.23 -16.51
N LYS A 51 -7.36 -16.90 -15.67
CA LYS A 51 -6.62 -16.24 -14.57
C LYS A 51 -5.57 -15.25 -15.08
N GLY A 52 -4.86 -15.58 -16.16
CA GLY A 52 -3.93 -14.65 -16.81
C GLY A 52 -4.63 -13.41 -17.37
N GLU A 53 -5.79 -13.59 -17.99
CA GLU A 53 -6.61 -12.52 -18.54
C GLU A 53 -7.19 -11.62 -17.43
N ALA A 54 -7.75 -12.20 -16.37
CA ALA A 54 -8.31 -11.46 -15.24
C ALA A 54 -7.23 -10.68 -14.46
N LEU A 55 -6.07 -11.28 -14.19
CA LEU A 55 -4.94 -10.55 -13.60
C LEU A 55 -4.44 -9.43 -14.54
N GLY A 56 -4.54 -9.63 -15.87
CA GLY A 56 -4.29 -8.61 -16.88
C GLY A 56 -5.23 -7.40 -16.76
N VAL A 57 -6.52 -7.61 -16.52
CA VAL A 57 -7.49 -6.52 -16.27
C VAL A 57 -7.16 -5.76 -14.98
N SER A 58 -6.91 -6.46 -13.87
CA SER A 58 -6.47 -5.80 -12.62
C SER A 58 -5.17 -4.99 -12.80
N THR A 59 -4.22 -5.52 -13.58
CA THR A 59 -2.99 -4.79 -13.93
C THR A 59 -3.29 -3.53 -14.72
N LEU A 60 -4.17 -3.62 -15.71
CA LEU A 60 -4.58 -2.48 -16.55
C LEU A 60 -5.28 -1.41 -15.70
N TYR A 61 -6.16 -1.79 -14.77
CA TYR A 61 -6.85 -0.86 -13.88
C TYR A 61 -5.90 -0.16 -12.89
N ILE A 62 -4.92 -0.88 -12.34
CA ILE A 62 -3.85 -0.30 -11.51
C ILE A 62 -3.02 0.70 -12.33
N VAL A 63 -2.52 0.30 -13.50
CA VAL A 63 -1.69 1.15 -14.37
C VAL A 63 -2.45 2.37 -14.88
N LEU A 64 -3.73 2.22 -15.25
CA LEU A 64 -4.61 3.32 -15.66
C LEU A 64 -4.78 4.34 -14.53
N THR A 65 -5.02 3.87 -13.30
CA THR A 65 -5.19 4.73 -12.13
C THR A 65 -3.90 5.51 -11.82
N SER A 66 -2.74 4.86 -11.82
CA SER A 66 -1.45 5.52 -11.65
C SER A 66 -1.11 6.51 -12.78
N LEU A 67 -1.47 6.20 -14.03
CA LEU A 67 -1.27 7.09 -15.17
C LEU A 67 -2.16 8.34 -15.09
N LEU A 68 -3.45 8.17 -14.77
CA LEU A 68 -4.38 9.28 -14.58
C LEU A 68 -3.95 10.18 -13.42
N ALA A 69 -3.53 9.61 -12.30
CA ALA A 69 -3.02 10.37 -11.16
C ALA A 69 -1.70 11.10 -11.49
N TYR A 70 -0.78 10.47 -12.22
CA TYR A 70 0.43 11.11 -12.74
C TYR A 70 0.11 12.31 -13.65
N VAL A 71 -0.84 12.16 -14.57
CA VAL A 71 -1.29 13.25 -15.45
C VAL A 71 -1.94 14.37 -14.63
N ALA A 72 -2.86 14.05 -13.72
CA ALA A 72 -3.50 15.01 -12.83
C ALA A 72 -2.48 15.79 -11.98
N ARG A 73 -1.45 15.13 -11.46
CA ARG A 73 -0.29 15.75 -10.81
C ARG A 73 0.45 16.73 -11.71
N LYS A 74 0.77 16.35 -12.95
CA LYS A 74 1.43 17.25 -13.91
C LYS A 74 0.56 18.47 -14.25
N LEU A 75 -0.75 18.29 -14.34
CA LEU A 75 -1.72 19.39 -14.53
C LEU A 75 -1.76 20.31 -13.30
N ALA A 76 -1.79 19.76 -12.07
CA ALA A 76 -1.73 20.53 -10.83
C ALA A 76 -0.45 21.37 -10.73
N HIS A 77 0.72 20.82 -11.06
CA HIS A 77 1.98 21.57 -11.15
C HIS A 77 1.98 22.65 -12.25
N LYS A 78 1.23 22.46 -13.35
CA LYS A 78 1.18 23.40 -14.48
C LYS A 78 0.22 24.57 -14.26
N PHE A 79 -0.91 24.34 -13.58
CA PHE A 79 -2.01 25.31 -13.49
C PHE A 79 -2.21 25.92 -12.09
N ILE A 80 -1.72 25.28 -11.03
CA ILE A 80 -1.88 25.79 -9.65
C ILE A 80 -0.60 26.50 -9.23
N ASN A 81 -0.60 27.83 -9.33
CA ASN A 81 0.56 28.67 -9.03
C ASN A 81 0.88 28.74 -7.53
N GLU A 82 -0.15 28.93 -6.69
CA GLU A 82 0.00 29.08 -5.24
C GLU A 82 0.49 27.76 -4.59
N PRO A 83 1.67 27.75 -3.92
CA PRO A 83 2.27 26.52 -3.40
C PRO A 83 1.41 25.71 -2.42
N PHE A 84 0.67 26.36 -1.50
CA PHE A 84 -0.09 25.63 -0.48
C PHE A 84 -1.35 24.97 -1.06
N VAL A 85 -2.14 25.68 -1.86
CA VAL A 85 -3.27 25.09 -2.62
C VAL A 85 -2.76 23.98 -3.54
N ARG A 86 -1.61 24.16 -4.21
CA ARG A 86 -1.01 23.08 -5.00
C ARG A 86 -0.67 21.86 -4.14
N ALA A 87 -0.12 22.05 -2.94
CA ALA A 87 0.13 20.95 -2.02
C ALA A 87 -1.16 20.21 -1.64
N LEU A 88 -2.25 20.91 -1.30
CA LEU A 88 -3.54 20.29 -1.01
C LEU A 88 -4.07 19.44 -2.17
N PHE A 89 -3.99 19.94 -3.41
CA PHE A 89 -4.35 19.14 -4.59
C PHE A 89 -3.43 17.93 -4.78
N LEU A 90 -2.12 18.05 -4.52
CA LEU A 90 -1.20 16.93 -4.63
C LEU A 90 -1.48 15.84 -3.58
N GLU A 91 -1.76 16.21 -2.32
CA GLU A 91 -2.19 15.24 -1.28
C GLU A 91 -3.47 14.51 -1.69
N GLY A 92 -4.49 15.24 -2.16
CA GLY A 92 -5.76 14.64 -2.60
C GLY A 92 -5.61 13.68 -3.79
N ILE A 93 -4.81 14.04 -4.80
CA ILE A 93 -4.59 13.15 -5.95
C ILE A 93 -3.70 11.95 -5.53
N ALA A 94 -2.75 12.13 -4.61
CA ALA A 94 -1.91 11.06 -4.07
C ALA A 94 -2.76 10.04 -3.27
N SER A 95 -3.67 10.50 -2.41
CA SER A 95 -4.61 9.64 -1.69
C SER A 95 -5.61 8.96 -2.63
N ALA A 96 -6.04 9.65 -3.69
CA ALA A 96 -6.87 9.05 -4.72
C ALA A 96 -6.13 7.91 -5.46
N GLU A 97 -4.87 8.11 -5.87
CA GLU A 97 -4.07 7.03 -6.48
C GLU A 97 -3.89 5.84 -5.54
N LEU A 98 -3.47 6.12 -4.30
CA LEU A 98 -3.23 5.11 -3.26
C LEU A 98 -4.48 4.25 -3.02
N CYS A 99 -5.63 4.88 -2.77
CA CYS A 99 -6.84 4.13 -2.47
C CYS A 99 -7.41 3.43 -3.71
N GLY A 100 -7.42 4.09 -4.88
CA GLY A 100 -7.95 3.51 -6.13
C GLY A 100 -7.19 2.27 -6.59
N THR A 101 -5.86 2.30 -6.51
CA THR A 101 -5.03 1.12 -6.80
C THR A 101 -5.14 0.05 -5.72
N CYS A 102 -5.24 0.43 -4.43
CA CYS A 102 -5.45 -0.54 -3.35
C CYS A 102 -6.84 -1.20 -3.37
N PHE A 103 -7.90 -0.56 -3.85
CA PHE A 103 -9.18 -1.23 -4.12
C PHE A 103 -8.98 -2.40 -5.09
N GLU A 104 -8.27 -2.17 -6.18
CA GLU A 104 -7.95 -3.22 -7.16
C GLU A 104 -7.01 -4.28 -6.58
N LEU A 105 -6.12 -3.92 -5.65
CA LEU A 105 -5.35 -4.90 -4.89
C LEU A 105 -6.24 -5.86 -4.06
N ILE A 106 -7.45 -5.47 -3.63
CA ILE A 106 -8.38 -6.41 -2.99
C ILE A 106 -8.82 -7.47 -4.01
N ILE A 107 -9.14 -7.09 -5.25
CA ILE A 107 -9.43 -8.06 -6.34
C ILE A 107 -8.23 -8.99 -6.55
N VAL A 108 -7.00 -8.45 -6.54
CA VAL A 108 -5.76 -9.25 -6.67
C VAL A 108 -5.58 -10.23 -5.50
N ALA A 109 -5.84 -9.80 -4.26
CA ALA A 109 -5.71 -10.64 -3.07
C ALA A 109 -6.77 -11.76 -3.03
N ASP A 110 -8.04 -11.42 -3.26
CA ASP A 110 -9.17 -12.35 -3.20
C ASP A 110 -9.04 -13.49 -4.22
N ASN A 111 -8.57 -13.17 -5.44
CA ASN A 111 -8.58 -14.11 -6.58
C ASN A 111 -7.21 -14.74 -6.88
N PHE A 112 -6.10 -14.07 -6.54
CA PHE A 112 -4.73 -14.52 -6.85
C PHE A 112 -3.83 -14.63 -5.61
N GLY A 113 -4.34 -14.36 -4.42
CA GLY A 113 -3.70 -14.61 -3.14
C GLY A 113 -2.68 -13.55 -2.69
N ILE A 114 -2.37 -13.59 -1.39
CA ILE A 114 -1.53 -12.61 -0.68
C ILE A 114 -0.12 -12.49 -1.32
N SER A 115 0.44 -13.56 -1.87
CA SER A 115 1.74 -13.51 -2.57
C SER A 115 1.70 -12.63 -3.83
N THR A 116 0.60 -12.66 -4.59
CA THR A 116 0.43 -11.84 -5.79
C THR A 116 0.18 -10.39 -5.38
N TYR A 117 -0.72 -10.16 -4.42
CA TYR A 117 -0.94 -8.87 -3.77
C TYR A 117 0.38 -8.22 -3.31
N ALA A 118 1.24 -8.96 -2.63
CA ALA A 118 2.51 -8.46 -2.11
C ALA A 118 3.48 -8.00 -3.22
N VAL A 119 3.52 -8.68 -4.36
CA VAL A 119 4.34 -8.25 -5.51
C VAL A 119 3.84 -6.93 -6.09
N TYR A 120 2.52 -6.77 -6.27
CA TYR A 120 1.95 -5.52 -6.78
C TYR A 120 2.10 -4.38 -5.76
N LEU A 121 1.86 -4.63 -4.46
CA LEU A 121 2.06 -3.64 -3.41
C LEU A 121 3.53 -3.21 -3.28
N PHE A 122 4.49 -4.12 -3.45
CA PHE A 122 5.91 -3.80 -3.48
C PHE A 122 6.28 -2.90 -4.67
N CYS A 123 5.78 -3.22 -5.87
CA CYS A 123 5.99 -2.39 -7.06
C CYS A 123 5.33 -1.00 -6.91
N LEU A 124 4.11 -0.94 -6.36
CA LEU A 124 3.38 0.30 -6.10
C LEU A 124 4.05 1.15 -5.02
N THR A 125 4.52 0.56 -3.93
CA THR A 125 5.21 1.31 -2.85
C THR A 125 6.50 1.96 -3.33
N ILE A 126 7.25 1.30 -4.22
CA ILE A 126 8.37 1.90 -4.96
C ILE A 126 7.87 3.04 -5.85
N TRP A 127 6.93 2.76 -6.77
CA TRP A 127 6.40 3.75 -7.73
C TRP A 127 5.91 5.03 -7.05
N TRP A 128 5.05 4.92 -6.04
CA TRP A 128 4.51 6.07 -5.32
C TRP A 128 5.61 6.90 -4.65
N SER A 129 6.64 6.24 -4.08
CA SER A 129 7.76 6.93 -3.42
C SER A 129 8.70 7.65 -4.39
N GLN A 130 8.76 7.21 -5.64
CA GLN A 130 9.50 7.88 -6.72
C GLN A 130 8.65 8.95 -7.40
N ASN A 131 7.33 8.77 -7.46
CA ASN A 131 6.41 9.72 -8.05
C ASN A 131 6.23 10.95 -7.14
N TRP A 132 5.61 10.80 -5.97
CA TRP A 132 4.84 11.90 -5.35
C TRP A 132 5.63 13.08 -4.77
N GLY A 133 6.86 12.89 -4.31
CA GLY A 133 7.67 13.97 -3.71
C GLY A 133 7.19 14.29 -2.29
N ASP A 134 6.73 15.51 -2.06
CA ASP A 134 6.38 16.01 -0.72
C ASP A 134 4.93 15.71 -0.28
N ALA A 135 4.11 15.16 -1.17
CA ALA A 135 2.74 14.73 -0.86
C ALA A 135 2.77 13.32 -0.28
N THR A 136 2.23 13.12 0.94
CA THR A 136 2.36 11.89 1.71
C THR A 136 1.18 10.93 1.54
N ALA A 137 -0.02 11.45 1.25
CA ALA A 137 -1.28 10.70 1.26
C ALA A 137 -1.52 9.91 2.57
N CYS A 138 -1.05 10.43 3.69
CA CYS A 138 -0.98 9.72 4.97
C CYS A 138 -1.22 10.67 6.16
N PRO A 139 -2.44 10.67 6.77
CA PRO A 139 -2.82 11.67 7.76
C PRO A 139 -1.88 11.88 8.94
N TYR A 140 -1.23 10.83 9.45
CA TYR A 140 -0.37 10.95 10.62
C TYR A 140 0.97 11.63 10.34
N THR A 141 1.47 11.70 9.10
CA THR A 141 2.74 12.42 8.84
C THR A 141 2.56 13.91 9.08
N HIS A 142 1.37 14.44 8.80
CA HIS A 142 1.03 15.83 9.10
C HIS A 142 0.82 16.08 10.60
N LEU A 143 0.49 15.03 11.37
CA LEU A 143 0.45 15.09 12.84
C LEU A 143 1.87 15.02 13.45
N GLU A 144 2.76 14.18 12.90
CA GLU A 144 4.18 14.16 13.25
C GLU A 144 4.83 15.54 13.00
N ASP A 145 4.54 16.18 11.85
CA ASP A 145 5.04 17.53 11.55
C ASP A 145 4.50 18.60 12.51
N VAL A 146 3.30 18.42 13.09
CA VAL A 146 2.77 19.29 14.15
C VAL A 146 3.47 19.02 15.48
N VAL A 147 3.68 17.76 15.86
CA VAL A 147 4.43 17.37 17.07
C VAL A 147 5.90 17.83 17.01
N GLN A 148 6.49 17.83 15.82
CA GLN A 148 7.87 18.30 15.56
C GLN A 148 7.95 19.82 15.30
N GLY A 149 6.84 20.57 15.40
CA GLY A 149 6.80 22.03 15.23
C GLY A 149 7.06 22.55 13.81
N LYS A 150 7.09 21.69 12.80
CA LYS A 150 7.29 22.03 11.39
C LYS A 150 6.03 22.60 10.74
N ALA A 151 4.85 22.15 11.17
CA ALA A 151 3.56 22.56 10.64
C ALA A 151 2.60 23.03 11.74
N SER A 152 1.65 23.89 11.38
CA SER A 152 0.53 24.23 12.28
C SER A 152 -0.59 23.20 12.16
N LEU A 153 -1.35 23.00 13.24
CA LEU A 153 -2.52 22.10 13.26
C LEU A 153 -3.54 22.43 12.15
N ARG A 154 -3.67 23.71 11.78
CA ARG A 154 -4.53 24.15 10.66
C ARG A 154 -4.02 23.67 9.30
N VAL A 155 -2.71 23.68 9.07
CA VAL A 155 -2.08 23.17 7.84
C VAL A 155 -2.27 21.65 7.75
N ALA A 156 -2.02 20.94 8.86
CA ALA A 156 -2.23 19.50 8.93
C ALA A 156 -3.70 19.12 8.68
N ALA A 157 -4.65 19.76 9.35
CA ALA A 157 -6.08 19.50 9.16
C ALA A 157 -6.56 19.76 7.73
N LEU A 158 -6.04 20.78 7.05
CA LEU A 158 -6.37 21.06 5.65
C LEU A 158 -5.78 20.01 4.69
N LYS A 159 -4.55 19.54 4.93
CA LYS A 159 -3.98 18.40 4.18
C LYS A 159 -4.82 17.13 4.38
N ILE A 160 -5.08 16.74 5.63
CA ILE A 160 -5.87 15.54 5.98
C ILE A 160 -7.27 15.59 5.35
N TRP A 161 -7.90 16.77 5.29
CA TRP A 161 -9.17 16.96 4.61
C TRP A 161 -9.07 16.75 3.09
N ALA A 162 -7.98 17.19 2.45
CA ALA A 162 -7.75 16.98 1.02
C ALA A 162 -7.46 15.50 0.70
N GLU A 163 -6.67 14.82 1.54
CA GLU A 163 -6.42 13.37 1.49
C GLU A 163 -7.74 12.59 1.56
N LEU A 164 -8.57 12.87 2.57
CA LEU A 164 -9.90 12.27 2.74
C LEU A 164 -10.81 12.53 1.54
N THR A 165 -10.80 13.75 1.01
CA THR A 165 -11.58 14.10 -0.19
C THR A 165 -11.14 13.26 -1.40
N GLY A 166 -9.83 13.06 -1.59
CA GLY A 166 -9.29 12.17 -2.62
C GLY A 166 -9.69 10.70 -2.43
N GLY A 167 -9.47 10.17 -1.23
CA GLY A 167 -9.79 8.78 -0.86
C GLY A 167 -11.29 8.45 -0.91
N ILE A 168 -12.18 9.41 -0.67
CA ILE A 168 -13.63 9.22 -0.79
C ILE A 168 -14.08 9.34 -2.25
N LEU A 169 -13.57 10.32 -3.01
CA LEU A 169 -14.01 10.54 -4.40
C LEU A 169 -13.56 9.41 -5.35
N ILE A 170 -12.38 8.82 -5.14
CA ILE A 170 -11.88 7.75 -6.02
C ILE A 170 -12.77 6.50 -5.99
N TYR A 171 -13.52 6.23 -4.91
CA TYR A 171 -14.44 5.09 -4.87
C TYR A 171 -15.45 5.15 -6.03
N ARG A 172 -15.93 6.34 -6.43
CA ARG A 172 -16.84 6.47 -7.59
C ARG A 172 -16.19 6.09 -8.92
N TYR A 173 -14.89 6.36 -9.08
CA TYR A 173 -14.12 5.93 -10.25
C TYR A 173 -13.88 4.42 -10.23
N VAL A 174 -13.61 3.82 -9.06
CA VAL A 174 -13.48 2.36 -8.89
C VAL A 174 -14.81 1.66 -9.20
N GLN A 175 -15.93 2.15 -8.67
CA GLN A 175 -17.27 1.62 -9.00
C GLN A 175 -17.52 1.63 -10.52
N LEU A 176 -17.12 2.70 -11.23
CA LEU A 176 -17.25 2.77 -12.69
C LEU A 176 -16.40 1.70 -13.40
N LEU A 177 -15.12 1.54 -13.03
CA LEU A 177 -14.26 0.49 -13.60
C LEU A 177 -14.78 -0.93 -13.31
N TRP A 178 -15.22 -1.19 -12.09
CA TRP A 178 -15.78 -2.49 -11.72
C TRP A 178 -17.11 -2.78 -12.41
N SER A 179 -17.94 -1.76 -12.64
CA SER A 179 -19.23 -1.90 -13.36
C SER A 179 -19.10 -2.20 -14.86
N LEU A 180 -17.87 -2.26 -15.40
CA LEU A 180 -17.62 -2.79 -16.74
C LEU A 180 -17.55 -4.32 -16.80
N GLU A 181 -17.39 -4.99 -15.64
CA GLU A 181 -17.44 -6.45 -15.46
C GLU A 181 -16.68 -7.25 -16.55
N LEU A 182 -15.48 -6.75 -16.93
CA LEU A 182 -14.70 -7.25 -18.07
C LEU A 182 -14.23 -8.71 -17.90
N VAL A 183 -14.21 -9.22 -16.66
CA VAL A 183 -13.85 -10.58 -16.26
C VAL A 183 -14.62 -10.97 -15.00
N GLU A 184 -14.80 -12.29 -14.78
CA GLU A 184 -15.55 -12.87 -13.66
C GLU A 184 -15.10 -12.35 -12.27
N THR A 185 -13.83 -11.98 -12.11
CA THR A 185 -13.29 -11.45 -10.84
C THR A 185 -13.85 -10.08 -10.42
N HIS A 186 -14.55 -9.38 -11.32
CA HIS A 186 -15.17 -8.08 -11.09
C HIS A 186 -16.70 -8.13 -11.02
N GLU A 187 -17.33 -9.27 -11.34
CA GLU A 187 -18.79 -9.43 -11.34
C GLU A 187 -19.40 -9.06 -9.97
N GLY A 188 -20.39 -8.17 -9.97
CA GLY A 188 -21.06 -7.66 -8.76
C GLY A 188 -20.20 -6.77 -7.86
N ARG A 189 -18.88 -6.66 -8.04
CA ARG A 189 -17.97 -5.96 -7.10
C ARG A 189 -18.24 -4.47 -7.00
N ALA A 190 -18.80 -3.84 -8.04
CA ALA A 190 -19.12 -2.41 -8.06
C ALA A 190 -20.16 -1.97 -7.00
N PHE A 191 -21.07 -2.87 -6.62
CA PHE A 191 -22.18 -2.59 -5.70
C PHE A 191 -22.40 -3.70 -4.65
N GLY A 192 -21.46 -4.64 -4.54
CA GLY A 192 -21.52 -5.74 -3.58
C GLY A 192 -21.33 -5.29 -2.12
N GLU A 193 -21.69 -6.17 -1.19
CA GLU A 193 -21.46 -5.95 0.24
C GLU A 193 -19.95 -5.98 0.55
N CYS A 194 -19.51 -5.11 1.46
CA CYS A 194 -18.14 -5.10 1.97
C CYS A 194 -18.10 -5.48 3.46
N SER A 195 -17.11 -6.30 3.82
CA SER A 195 -16.79 -6.69 5.19
C SER A 195 -15.52 -6.01 5.70
N THR A 196 -15.38 -5.93 7.02
CA THR A 196 -14.15 -5.48 7.69
C THR A 196 -13.03 -6.53 7.59
N ASP A 197 -11.78 -6.06 7.53
CA ASP A 197 -10.59 -6.91 7.57
C ASP A 197 -10.07 -7.13 9.01
N LEU A 198 -10.71 -6.50 10.00
CA LEU A 198 -10.38 -6.68 11.42
C LEU A 198 -10.86 -8.05 11.92
N GLN A 199 -9.95 -9.03 11.97
CA GLN A 199 -10.22 -10.40 12.41
C GLN A 199 -9.92 -10.64 13.91
N ILE A 200 -9.39 -9.63 14.63
CA ILE A 200 -9.03 -9.72 16.05
C ILE A 200 -9.71 -8.63 16.89
N PRO A 201 -9.83 -8.81 18.23
CA PRO A 201 -10.49 -7.82 19.08
C PRO A 201 -9.83 -6.44 18.99
N VAL A 202 -10.68 -5.41 19.01
CA VAL A 202 -10.34 -4.00 18.72
C VAL A 202 -9.07 -3.48 19.39
N PRO A 203 -8.78 -3.74 20.70
CA PRO A 203 -7.53 -3.27 21.32
C PRO A 203 -6.27 -3.90 20.70
N PHE A 204 -6.34 -5.17 20.28
CA PHE A 204 -5.24 -5.85 19.61
C PHE A 204 -5.10 -5.40 18.15
N GLY A 205 -6.21 -5.12 17.46
CA GLY A 205 -6.18 -4.50 16.13
C GLY A 205 -5.47 -3.15 16.14
N ALA A 206 -5.83 -2.27 17.09
CA ALA A 206 -5.17 -0.97 17.27
C ALA A 206 -3.68 -1.11 17.65
N LEU A 207 -3.33 -2.15 18.42
CA LEU A 207 -1.94 -2.46 18.76
C LEU A 207 -1.13 -2.96 17.55
N VAL A 208 -1.70 -3.80 16.68
CA VAL A 208 -1.07 -4.26 15.43
C VAL A 208 -0.81 -3.09 14.50
N GLU A 209 -1.84 -2.28 14.22
CA GLU A 209 -1.71 -1.08 13.38
C GLU A 209 -0.68 -0.09 13.96
N GLY A 210 -0.72 0.15 15.27
CA GLY A 210 0.20 1.08 15.94
C GLY A 210 1.65 0.60 16.01
N ILE A 211 1.90 -0.66 16.37
CA ILE A 211 3.27 -1.22 16.40
C ILE A 211 3.85 -1.25 15.00
N ALA A 212 3.11 -1.76 14.01
CA ALA A 212 3.63 -1.85 12.64
C ALA A 212 3.85 -0.46 12.02
N THR A 213 2.96 0.52 12.25
CA THR A 213 3.20 1.92 11.86
C THR A 213 4.46 2.48 12.51
N CYS A 214 4.65 2.27 13.82
CA CYS A 214 5.85 2.71 14.54
C CYS A 214 7.14 2.11 13.96
N LEU A 215 7.16 0.79 13.73
CA LEU A 215 8.29 0.07 13.13
C LEU A 215 8.59 0.56 11.72
N CYS A 216 7.58 0.75 10.87
CA CYS A 216 7.74 1.30 9.53
C CYS A 216 8.33 2.72 9.58
N ARG A 217 7.80 3.62 10.42
CA ARG A 217 8.28 5.00 10.53
C ARG A 217 9.71 5.11 11.09
N VAL A 218 10.07 4.30 12.09
CA VAL A 218 11.46 4.18 12.57
C VAL A 218 12.38 3.71 11.45
N ALA A 219 11.98 2.68 10.70
CA ALA A 219 12.77 2.17 9.57
C ALA A 219 12.91 3.20 8.44
N SER A 220 11.83 3.88 8.05
CA SER A 220 11.86 4.92 7.02
C SER A 220 12.76 6.10 7.40
N LYS A 221 12.77 6.52 8.69
CA LYS A 221 13.67 7.57 9.18
C LYS A 221 15.13 7.10 9.19
N ALA A 222 15.42 5.88 9.65
CA ALA A 222 16.76 5.29 9.57
C ALA A 222 17.27 5.20 8.13
N LEU A 223 16.41 4.80 7.19
CA LEU A 223 16.73 4.73 5.76
C LEU A 223 16.84 6.10 5.09
N SER A 224 16.30 7.16 5.70
CA SER A 224 16.52 8.55 5.31
C SER A 224 17.91 9.02 5.74
N ASP A 225 18.28 8.81 7.00
CA ASP A 225 19.53 9.35 7.57
C ASP A 225 20.78 8.54 7.18
N LEU A 226 20.60 7.30 6.70
CA LEU A 226 21.67 6.41 6.20
C LEU A 226 21.87 6.44 4.68
N GLU A 227 20.91 6.99 3.91
CA GLU A 227 20.91 7.08 2.44
C GLU A 227 21.48 5.84 1.67
N PRO A 228 21.08 4.60 1.99
CA PRO A 228 21.69 3.42 1.36
C PRO A 228 21.27 3.29 -0.11
N ARG A 229 22.15 2.73 -0.95
CA ARG A 229 21.98 2.57 -2.42
C ARG A 229 20.62 2.00 -2.89
N PHE A 230 19.94 1.22 -2.04
CA PHE A 230 18.63 0.63 -2.33
C PHE A 230 17.54 1.04 -1.32
N GLY A 231 17.71 2.15 -0.60
CA GLY A 231 16.81 2.57 0.49
C GLY A 231 15.34 2.65 0.10
N THR A 232 15.02 3.00 -1.15
CA THR A 232 13.66 2.97 -1.70
C THR A 232 13.06 1.56 -1.74
N ALA A 233 13.84 0.57 -2.18
CA ALA A 233 13.40 -0.81 -2.26
C ALA A 233 13.40 -1.49 -0.88
N ILE A 234 14.36 -1.16 -0.01
CA ILE A 234 14.42 -1.69 1.37
C ILE A 234 13.21 -1.18 2.18
N ASP A 235 12.88 0.12 2.08
CA ASP A 235 11.70 0.69 2.73
C ASP A 235 10.40 0.08 2.22
N SER A 236 10.26 -0.02 0.89
CA SER A 236 9.10 -0.64 0.25
C SER A 236 8.95 -2.12 0.63
N PHE A 237 10.06 -2.84 0.81
CA PHE A 237 10.07 -4.23 1.28
C PHE A 237 9.64 -4.32 2.75
N ILE A 238 10.19 -3.49 3.65
CA ILE A 238 9.82 -3.48 5.07
C ILE A 238 8.33 -3.16 5.25
N GLY A 239 7.84 -2.11 4.56
CA GLY A 239 6.42 -1.76 4.58
C GLY A 239 5.55 -2.90 4.06
N THR A 240 5.85 -3.44 2.87
CA THR A 240 5.08 -4.55 2.29
C THR A 240 5.10 -5.80 3.17
N ALA A 241 6.24 -6.15 3.77
CA ALA A 241 6.38 -7.30 4.66
C ALA A 241 5.55 -7.13 5.95
N LEU A 242 5.50 -5.92 6.52
CA LEU A 242 4.67 -5.63 7.68
C LEU A 242 3.17 -5.62 7.32
N VAL A 243 2.78 -5.14 6.13
CA VAL A 243 1.39 -5.23 5.64
C VAL A 243 0.97 -6.70 5.51
N VAL A 244 1.80 -7.52 4.85
CA VAL A 244 1.56 -8.97 4.71
C VAL A 244 1.50 -9.68 6.07
N ALA A 245 2.32 -9.27 7.04
CA ALA A 245 2.29 -9.82 8.40
C ALA A 245 1.02 -9.43 9.18
N ALA A 246 0.46 -8.24 8.96
CA ALA A 246 -0.77 -7.76 9.60
C ALA A 246 -2.06 -8.10 8.83
N PHE A 247 -1.95 -8.56 7.59
CA PHE A 247 -3.07 -8.78 6.65
C PHE A 247 -4.23 -9.57 7.27
N ASN A 248 -3.94 -10.74 7.85
CA ASN A 248 -4.95 -11.62 8.46
C ASN A 248 -5.39 -11.20 9.88
N TYR A 249 -4.98 -10.01 10.35
CA TYR A 249 -5.29 -9.50 11.68
C TYR A 249 -6.13 -8.21 11.62
N SER A 250 -5.68 -7.23 10.84
CA SER A 250 -6.32 -5.91 10.69
C SER A 250 -6.53 -5.49 9.23
N GLY A 251 -6.08 -6.29 8.26
CA GLY A 251 -5.84 -5.86 6.88
C GLY A 251 -4.47 -5.21 6.66
N GLY A 252 -3.78 -4.79 7.72
CA GLY A 252 -2.45 -4.17 7.65
C GLY A 252 -2.44 -2.81 6.94
N TYR A 253 -3.33 -1.91 7.33
CA TYR A 253 -3.58 -0.68 6.58
C TYR A 253 -2.50 0.39 6.78
N PHE A 254 -2.09 0.60 8.03
CA PHE A 254 -1.07 1.55 8.48
C PHE A 254 -1.23 2.97 7.92
N ASN A 255 -2.45 3.34 7.55
CA ASN A 255 -2.76 4.65 6.98
C ASN A 255 -4.27 4.92 7.18
N PRO A 256 -4.64 5.94 7.98
CA PRO A 256 -6.03 6.23 8.27
C PRO A 256 -6.87 6.58 7.04
N VAL A 257 -6.32 7.22 6.01
CA VAL A 257 -7.10 7.56 4.80
C VAL A 257 -7.39 6.34 3.94
N LEU A 258 -6.45 5.39 3.87
CA LEU A 258 -6.59 4.16 3.10
C LEU A 258 -7.63 3.24 3.74
N ALA A 259 -7.53 3.02 5.06
CA ALA A 259 -8.54 2.27 5.80
C ALA A 259 -9.93 2.91 5.67
N THR A 260 -10.02 4.24 5.81
CA THR A 260 -11.29 4.96 5.68
C THR A 260 -11.89 4.80 4.28
N SER A 261 -11.08 4.89 3.22
CA SER A 261 -11.54 4.69 1.85
C SER A 261 -12.08 3.28 1.60
N LEU A 262 -11.32 2.24 2.00
CA LEU A 262 -11.61 0.86 1.63
C LEU A 262 -12.61 0.15 2.58
N LYS A 263 -12.73 0.59 3.84
CA LYS A 263 -13.41 -0.18 4.91
C LYS A 263 -14.30 0.64 5.87
N TYR A 264 -14.51 1.94 5.65
CA TYR A 264 -15.39 2.72 6.53
C TYR A 264 -16.87 2.38 6.29
N GLY A 265 -17.55 1.91 7.34
CA GLY A 265 -18.98 1.54 7.27
C GLY A 265 -19.26 0.15 6.67
N CYS A 266 -18.22 -0.64 6.39
CA CYS A 266 -18.38 -2.05 6.01
C CYS A 266 -18.89 -2.92 7.16
N HIS A 267 -19.47 -4.07 6.86
CA HIS A 267 -20.06 -4.97 7.85
C HIS A 267 -18.98 -5.60 8.76
N GLY A 268 -19.33 -5.78 10.04
CA GLY A 268 -18.51 -6.50 11.03
C GLY A 268 -17.75 -5.63 12.04
N ASN A 269 -17.69 -4.30 11.85
CA ASN A 269 -17.25 -3.37 12.91
C ASN A 269 -18.09 -2.08 12.94
N THR A 270 -18.10 -1.41 14.08
CA THR A 270 -18.71 -0.09 14.22
C THR A 270 -17.76 1.02 13.78
N ILE A 271 -18.32 2.20 13.47
CA ILE A 271 -17.57 3.41 13.14
C ILE A 271 -16.53 3.77 14.23
N ILE A 272 -16.88 3.59 15.51
CA ILE A 272 -15.98 3.89 16.62
C ILE A 272 -14.80 2.91 16.66
N GLU A 273 -15.04 1.63 16.43
CA GLU A 273 -14.00 0.61 16.39
C GLU A 273 -13.05 0.81 15.20
N HIS A 274 -13.58 1.19 14.03
CA HIS A 274 -12.78 1.61 12.88
C HIS A 274 -11.86 2.79 13.23
N ILE A 275 -12.38 3.81 13.92
CA ILE A 275 -11.59 4.98 14.36
C ILE A 275 -10.53 4.57 15.40
N VAL A 276 -10.86 3.73 16.38
CA VAL A 276 -9.91 3.25 17.40
C VAL A 276 -8.75 2.47 16.77
N VAL A 277 -9.03 1.58 15.81
CA VAL A 277 -7.99 0.77 15.15
C VAL A 277 -7.16 1.60 14.17
N TYR A 278 -7.81 2.16 13.15
CA TYR A 278 -7.10 2.69 11.97
C TYR A 278 -6.71 4.16 12.06
N TRP A 279 -7.36 4.94 12.94
CA TRP A 279 -6.94 6.31 13.23
C TRP A 279 -6.11 6.36 14.51
N ILE A 280 -6.67 5.99 15.66
CA ILE A 280 -5.98 6.15 16.95
C ILE A 280 -4.74 5.23 17.02
N GLY A 281 -4.88 3.94 16.71
CA GLY A 281 -3.76 3.00 16.69
C GLY A 281 -2.60 3.47 15.81
N ALA A 282 -2.86 3.70 14.52
CA ALA A 282 -1.84 4.15 13.56
C ALA A 282 -1.21 5.51 13.93
N CYS A 283 -2.02 6.53 14.29
CA CYS A 283 -1.51 7.85 14.67
C CYS A 283 -0.67 7.80 15.97
N CYS A 284 -1.08 7.00 16.97
CA CYS A 284 -0.27 6.79 18.17
C CYS A 284 1.05 6.06 17.85
N GLY A 285 1.03 5.10 16.93
CA GLY A 285 2.24 4.44 16.41
C GLY A 285 3.23 5.39 15.74
N ALA A 286 2.73 6.25 14.84
CA ALA A 286 3.51 7.29 14.17
C ALA A 286 4.09 8.31 15.16
N ILE A 287 3.28 8.84 16.07
CA ILE A 287 3.77 9.79 17.09
C ILE A 287 4.78 9.12 18.02
N ALA A 288 4.58 7.86 18.41
CA ALA A 288 5.54 7.11 19.20
C ALA A 288 6.87 6.90 18.46
N SER A 289 6.85 6.70 17.14
CA SER A 289 8.07 6.51 16.33
C SER A 289 9.02 7.71 16.43
N VAL A 290 8.49 8.93 16.57
CA VAL A 290 9.28 10.16 16.75
C VAL A 290 10.14 10.06 18.01
N PHE A 291 9.59 9.59 19.13
CA PHE A 291 10.32 9.43 20.39
C PHE A 291 11.19 8.18 20.42
N VAL A 292 10.72 7.07 19.84
CA VAL A 292 11.46 5.79 19.76
C VAL A 292 12.74 5.95 18.95
N TYR A 293 12.73 6.77 17.89
CA TYR A 293 13.94 7.01 17.09
C TYR A 293 15.06 7.68 17.87
N GLU A 294 14.74 8.65 18.74
CA GLU A 294 15.73 9.40 19.52
C GLU A 294 16.27 8.60 20.73
N LEU A 295 15.80 7.37 20.96
CA LEU A 295 16.33 6.52 22.04
C LEU A 295 17.78 6.13 21.72
N PRO A 296 18.73 6.23 22.68
CA PRO A 296 20.14 5.90 22.44
C PRO A 296 20.36 4.51 21.84
N VAL A 297 19.62 3.50 22.28
CA VAL A 297 19.72 2.14 21.73
C VAL A 297 19.31 2.04 20.25
N VAL A 298 18.38 2.89 19.78
CA VAL A 298 17.98 2.95 18.37
C VAL A 298 19.01 3.74 17.56
N GLN A 299 19.48 4.87 18.09
CA GLN A 299 20.57 5.65 17.49
C GLN A 299 21.85 4.81 17.34
N ASP A 300 22.24 4.05 18.37
CA ASP A 300 23.38 3.13 18.33
C ASP A 300 23.19 2.04 17.27
N LEU A 301 22.02 1.40 17.19
CA LEU A 301 21.73 0.37 16.18
C LEU A 301 21.78 0.93 14.73
N VAL A 302 21.36 2.18 14.53
CA VAL A 302 21.40 2.86 13.22
C VAL A 302 22.82 3.32 12.87
N PHE A 303 23.55 3.94 13.80
CA PHE A 303 24.80 4.67 13.51
C PHE A 303 26.11 4.00 13.99
N SER A 304 26.09 2.91 14.76
CA SER A 304 27.31 2.18 15.18
C SER A 304 28.17 1.70 13.99
N ASN A 305 27.54 1.48 12.83
CA ASN A 305 28.23 1.11 11.59
C ASN A 305 28.76 2.32 10.78
N ARG A 306 28.58 3.56 11.25
CA ARG A 306 29.25 4.76 10.72
C ARG A 306 30.57 4.98 11.47
N ILE A 307 30.51 5.01 12.81
CA ILE A 307 31.66 5.20 13.72
C ILE A 307 32.80 4.17 13.54
N LYS A 308 32.52 2.99 12.94
CA LYS A 308 33.52 1.95 12.63
C LYS A 308 34.17 2.07 11.23
N ARG A 309 33.95 3.17 10.51
CA ARG A 309 34.47 3.39 9.14
C ARG A 309 35.21 4.73 8.95
N ASP A 310 35.30 5.52 10.02
CA ASP A 310 36.09 6.74 10.13
C ASP A 310 37.30 6.48 11.08
#